data_AF-A0A3P7P6I1-F1
#
_entry.id   AF-A0A3P7P6I1-F1
#
_cell.length_a   1.000
_cell.length_b   1.000
_cell.length_c   1.000
_cell.angle_alpha   90.00
_cell.angle_beta   90.00
_cell.angle_gamma   90.00
#
_symmetry.space_group_name_H-M   'P 1'
#
loop_
_entity.id
_entity.type
_entity.pdbx_description
1 polymer ?
#
loop_
_entity_poly.entity_id
_entity_poly.type
_entity_poly.pdbx_seq_one_letter_code
_entity_poly.pdbx_strand_id
1 'polypeptide(L)'
;MASLEGEPQKEYATLDEEQFRQEVFLGNLEFIFRHNKMFYSGLETYKVRVNAFSDLTPREFAATYLCLQSTPESKPSSRVATFIPVAGRLPDSVDWRERGAVTPVKDQGRCGSCWAFSATGAIEGAVQIKTQKLLSLSEQQLVDCSWEQGNHGCNGGRVNQAFAYVRDYGIESEEKYNYTAKVSLALLVTRLYKLFMMWMFMAEHGLH
;
A
#
# COMPACT_ATOMS: atom_id res chain seq x y z
N MET A 1 -19.82 21.61 -0.34
CA MET A 1 -19.22 21.31 0.99
C MET A 1 -17.97 22.15 1.24
N ALA A 2 -17.61 22.42 2.50
CA ALA A 2 -16.39 23.15 2.85
C ALA A 2 -15.14 22.32 2.47
N SER A 3 -14.21 22.93 1.72
CA SER A 3 -12.94 22.30 1.37
C SER A 3 -12.04 22.21 2.59
N LEU A 4 -11.40 21.07 2.79
CA LEU A 4 -10.30 20.95 3.74
C LEU A 4 -9.10 21.73 3.18
N GLU A 5 -8.42 22.50 4.03
CA GLU A 5 -7.21 23.21 3.61
C GLU A 5 -6.18 22.23 3.04
N GLY A 6 -5.77 22.46 1.79
CA GLY A 6 -4.82 21.62 1.08
C GLY A 6 -5.41 20.42 0.33
N GLU A 7 -6.72 20.19 0.40
CA GLU A 7 -7.39 19.12 -0.36
C GLU A 7 -8.19 19.67 -1.55
N PRO A 8 -8.18 18.98 -2.70
CA PRO A 8 -9.03 19.36 -3.83
C PRO A 8 -10.51 19.31 -3.45
N GLN A 9 -11.31 20.19 -4.07
CA GLN A 9 -12.74 20.22 -3.84
C GLN A 9 -13.36 18.89 -4.31
N LYS A 10 -14.17 18.27 -3.44
CA LYS A 10 -14.87 17.05 -3.81
C LYS A 10 -15.98 17.35 -4.81
N GLU A 11 -15.98 16.60 -5.90
CA GLU A 11 -17.02 16.60 -6.92
C GLU A 11 -17.88 15.34 -6.80
N TYR A 12 -19.19 15.52 -6.78
CA TYR A 12 -20.18 14.45 -6.71
C TYR A 12 -20.99 14.41 -8.01
N ALA A 13 -21.33 13.21 -8.45
CA ALA A 13 -21.95 13.01 -9.77
C ALA A 13 -23.39 13.57 -9.85
N THR A 14 -24.10 13.61 -8.73
CA THR A 14 -25.50 14.06 -8.63
C THR A 14 -25.72 14.85 -7.35
N LEU A 15 -26.78 15.66 -7.31
CA LEU A 15 -27.21 16.36 -6.11
C LEU A 15 -27.63 15.38 -5.00
N ASP A 16 -28.26 14.25 -5.36
CA ASP A 16 -28.63 13.21 -4.40
C ASP A 16 -27.39 12.60 -3.73
N GLU A 17 -26.31 12.37 -4.49
CA GLU A 17 -25.04 11.89 -3.95
C GLU A 17 -24.40 12.96 -3.05
N GLU A 18 -24.41 14.23 -3.46
CA GLU A 18 -23.90 15.32 -2.62
C GLU A 18 -24.67 15.41 -1.29
N GLN A 19 -26.00 15.32 -1.33
CA GLN A 19 -26.84 15.33 -0.13
C GLN A 19 -26.53 14.12 0.77
N PHE A 20 -26.45 12.91 0.22
CA PHE A 20 -26.09 11.71 0.97
C PHE A 20 -24.71 11.87 1.64
N ARG A 21 -23.72 12.37 0.90
CA ARG A 21 -22.36 12.61 1.42
C ARG A 21 -22.37 13.66 2.53
N GLN A 22 -23.26 14.64 2.47
CA GLN A 22 -23.41 15.66 3.50
C GLN A 22 -23.93 15.06 4.80
N GLU A 23 -24.93 14.19 4.72
CA GLU A 23 -25.48 13.48 5.88
C GLU A 23 -24.42 12.59 6.54
N VAL A 24 -23.66 11.83 5.75
CA VAL A 24 -22.54 11.01 6.24
C VAL A 24 -21.47 11.88 6.91
N PHE A 25 -21.11 13.01 6.29
CA PHE A 25 -20.15 13.95 6.84
C PHE A 25 -20.59 14.51 8.19
N LEU A 26 -21.85 14.94 8.32
CA LEU A 26 -22.39 15.46 9.57
C LEU A 26 -22.37 14.41 10.68
N GLY A 27 -22.74 13.16 10.37
CA GLY A 27 -22.65 12.05 11.33
C GLY A 27 -21.22 11.78 11.79
N ASN A 28 -20.25 11.79 10.86
CA ASN A 28 -18.84 11.62 11.19
C ASN A 28 -18.28 12.82 11.99
N LEU A 29 -18.76 14.04 11.73
CA LEU A 29 -18.40 15.24 12.47
C LEU A 29 -18.91 15.18 13.93
N GLU A 30 -20.14 14.71 14.13
CA GLU A 30 -20.67 14.46 15.48
C GLU A 30 -19.83 13.42 16.24
N PHE A 31 -19.45 12.32 15.57
CA PHE A 31 -18.52 11.34 16.12
C PHE A 31 -17.19 11.99 16.53
N ILE A 32 -16.61 12.85 15.68
CA ILE A 32 -15.36 13.55 15.96
C ILE A 32 -15.47 14.41 17.22
N PHE A 33 -16.53 15.21 17.36
CA PHE A 33 -16.73 16.05 18.54
C PHE A 33 -16.90 15.22 19.81
N ARG A 34 -17.72 14.16 19.75
CA ARG A 34 -17.95 13.28 20.90
C ARG A 34 -16.66 12.58 21.34
N HIS A 35 -15.90 12.01 20.41
CA HIS A 35 -14.64 11.33 20.72
C HIS A 35 -13.59 12.32 21.29
N ASN A 36 -13.44 13.49 20.69
CA ASN A 36 -12.47 14.49 21.17
C ASN A 36 -12.84 15.06 22.54
N LYS A 37 -14.13 15.13 22.89
CA LYS A 37 -14.56 15.47 24.27
C LYS A 37 -14.06 14.43 25.28
N MET A 38 -14.13 13.14 24.93
CA MET A 38 -13.63 12.05 25.76
C MET A 38 -12.10 12.10 25.89
N PHE A 39 -11.38 12.41 24.81
CA PHE A 39 -9.94 12.65 24.84
C PHE A 39 -9.56 13.77 25.81
N TYR A 40 -10.20 14.94 25.74
CA TYR A 40 -9.91 16.05 26.66
C TYR A 40 -10.31 15.75 28.11
N SER A 41 -11.17 14.77 28.33
CA SER A 41 -11.56 14.29 29.67
C SER A 41 -10.67 13.14 30.18
N GLY A 42 -9.64 12.74 29.42
CA GLY A 42 -8.74 11.64 29.77
C GLY A 42 -9.32 10.23 29.62
N LEU A 43 -10.47 10.10 28.93
CA LEU A 43 -11.15 8.81 28.69
C LEU A 43 -10.72 8.14 27.37
N GLU A 44 -10.04 8.87 26.49
CA GLU A 44 -9.47 8.37 25.24
C GLU A 44 -8.02 8.82 25.12
N THR A 45 -7.19 8.02 24.45
CA THR A 45 -5.75 8.28 24.31
C THR A 45 -5.36 8.96 23.00
N TYR A 46 -6.33 9.17 22.09
CA TYR A 46 -6.10 9.77 20.79
C TYR A 46 -7.20 10.78 20.43
N LYS A 47 -6.89 11.63 19.44
CA LYS A 47 -7.86 12.54 18.82
C LYS A 47 -8.17 12.09 17.40
N VAL A 48 -9.36 12.43 16.95
CA VAL A 48 -9.77 12.30 15.55
C VAL A 48 -9.97 13.69 14.94
N ARG A 49 -9.81 13.79 13.62
CA ARG A 49 -10.02 15.03 12.88
C ARG A 49 -10.69 14.73 11.56
N VAL A 50 -11.27 15.77 10.97
CA VAL A 50 -11.78 15.71 9.60
C VAL A 50 -10.60 15.45 8.65
N ASN A 51 -10.81 14.58 7.67
CA ASN A 51 -9.84 14.17 6.67
C ASN A 51 -10.56 13.74 5.36
N ALA A 52 -9.80 13.29 4.36
CA ALA A 52 -10.32 12.86 3.06
C ALA A 52 -11.39 11.75 3.11
N PHE A 53 -11.56 11.06 4.24
CA PHE A 53 -12.51 9.95 4.43
C PHE A 53 -13.77 10.36 5.21
N SER A 54 -13.90 11.64 5.59
CA SER A 54 -14.97 12.08 6.51
C SER A 54 -16.38 12.05 5.90
N ASP A 55 -16.52 11.90 4.58
CA ASP A 55 -17.80 11.71 3.87
C ASP A 55 -18.06 10.24 3.46
N LEU A 56 -17.28 9.30 4.00
CA LEU A 56 -17.46 7.87 3.78
C LEU A 56 -18.13 7.21 4.98
N THR A 57 -19.05 6.30 4.70
CA THR A 57 -19.56 5.38 5.71
C THR A 57 -18.48 4.37 6.09
N PRO A 58 -18.55 3.76 7.30
CA PRO A 58 -17.62 2.68 7.67
C PRO A 58 -17.60 1.52 6.67
N ARG A 59 -18.74 1.22 6.03
CA ARG A 59 -18.85 0.17 5.02
C ARG A 59 -18.14 0.53 3.73
N GLU A 60 -18.30 1.76 3.24
CA GLU A 60 -17.58 2.24 2.05
C GLU A 60 -16.07 2.30 2.30
N PHE A 61 -15.67 2.83 3.46
CA PHE A 61 -14.27 2.86 3.86
C PHE A 61 -13.68 1.45 3.88
N ALA A 62 -14.38 0.50 4.52
CA ALA A 62 -13.95 -0.89 4.58
C ALA A 62 -13.86 -1.55 3.20
N ALA A 63 -14.87 -1.35 2.35
CA ALA A 63 -14.94 -1.98 1.03
C ALA A 63 -13.85 -1.47 0.07
N THR A 64 -13.38 -0.24 0.23
CA THR A 64 -12.40 0.38 -0.67
C THR A 64 -10.97 0.33 -0.13
N TYR A 65 -10.78 0.59 1.16
CA TYR A 65 -9.45 0.83 1.75
C TYR A 65 -8.94 -0.31 2.65
N LEU A 66 -9.79 -1.28 3.02
CA LEU A 66 -9.37 -2.47 3.75
C LEU A 66 -9.26 -3.65 2.78
N CYS A 67 -8.09 -4.29 2.75
CA CYS A 67 -7.73 -5.19 1.63
C CYS A 67 -7.22 -6.54 2.11
N LEU A 68 -7.37 -6.85 3.40
CA LEU A 68 -6.95 -8.13 3.92
C LEU A 68 -7.99 -9.19 3.56
N GLN A 69 -7.76 -9.88 2.45
CA GLN A 69 -8.49 -11.11 2.15
C GLN A 69 -8.21 -12.13 3.25
N SER A 70 -9.28 -12.58 3.92
CA SER A 70 -9.25 -13.77 4.77
C SER A 70 -9.04 -15.00 3.88
N THR A 71 -7.80 -15.29 3.50
CA THR A 71 -7.50 -16.60 2.91
C THR A 71 -7.13 -17.57 4.03
N PRO A 72 -7.58 -18.84 3.96
CA PRO A 72 -7.12 -19.89 4.86
C PRO A 72 -5.59 -19.91 4.87
N GLU A 73 -5.00 -20.23 6.02
CA GLU A 73 -3.55 -20.22 6.25
C GLU A 73 -2.82 -20.75 5.01
N SER A 74 -2.07 -19.88 4.36
CA SER A 74 -1.22 -20.28 3.25
C SER A 74 -0.19 -21.25 3.83
N LYS A 75 -0.02 -22.42 3.21
CA LYS A 75 1.03 -23.38 3.58
C LYS A 75 2.34 -22.61 3.80
N PRO A 76 3.04 -22.81 4.93
CA PRO A 76 4.27 -22.10 5.21
C PRO A 76 5.21 -22.28 4.02
N SER A 77 5.67 -21.17 3.45
CA SER A 77 6.72 -21.21 2.44
C SER A 77 7.93 -21.93 3.03
N SER A 78 8.53 -22.86 2.30
CA SER A 78 9.72 -23.59 2.75
C SER A 78 10.98 -22.72 2.93
N ARG A 79 10.88 -21.41 2.66
CA ARG A 79 11.97 -20.43 2.75
C ARG A 79 11.57 -19.19 3.57
N VAL A 80 10.91 -19.39 4.72
CA VAL A 80 10.68 -18.30 5.68
C VAL A 80 11.98 -18.05 6.45
N ALA A 81 12.50 -16.82 6.41
CA ALA A 81 13.58 -16.41 7.29
C ALA A 81 13.09 -16.54 8.73
N THR A 82 13.78 -17.33 9.55
CA THR A 82 13.46 -17.42 10.97
C THR A 82 13.88 -16.12 11.62
N PHE A 83 12.94 -15.45 12.29
CA PHE A 83 13.27 -14.30 13.13
C PHE A 83 14.21 -14.77 14.24
N ILE A 84 15.44 -14.27 14.24
CA ILE A 84 16.39 -14.51 15.32
C ILE A 84 16.23 -13.36 16.31
N PRO A 85 15.74 -13.62 17.54
CA PRO A 85 15.59 -12.58 18.53
C PRO A 85 16.97 -11.98 18.86
N VAL A 86 17.03 -10.65 18.87
CA VAL A 86 18.24 -9.94 19.29
C VAL A 86 18.40 -10.13 20.79
N ALA A 87 19.56 -10.64 21.22
CA ALA A 87 19.90 -10.69 22.63
C ALA A 87 20.39 -9.31 23.10
N GLY A 88 19.86 -8.82 24.23
CA GLY A 88 20.33 -7.59 24.88
C GLY A 88 19.21 -6.58 25.19
N ARG A 89 19.61 -5.43 25.75
CA ARG A 89 18.71 -4.31 26.02
C ARG A 89 18.39 -3.58 24.72
N LEU A 90 17.11 -3.49 24.39
CA LEU A 90 16.62 -2.69 23.27
C LEU A 90 16.59 -1.21 23.65
N PRO A 91 16.72 -0.30 22.66
CA PRO A 91 16.51 1.12 22.90
C PRO A 91 15.07 1.37 23.36
N ASP A 92 14.88 2.36 24.23
CA ASP A 92 13.56 2.70 24.77
C ASP A 92 12.63 3.28 23.68
N SER A 93 13.19 3.82 22.59
CA SER A 93 12.44 4.29 21.40
C SER A 93 13.25 4.15 20.11
N VAL A 94 12.54 3.92 19.00
CA VAL A 94 13.12 3.91 17.64
C VAL A 94 12.18 4.65 16.69
N ASP A 95 12.73 5.62 15.96
CA ASP A 95 12.07 6.26 14.82
C ASP A 95 12.93 6.10 13.57
N TRP A 96 12.42 5.36 12.58
CA TRP A 96 13.12 5.13 11.31
C TRP A 96 13.10 6.35 10.38
N ARG A 97 12.18 7.31 10.59
CA ARG A 97 12.13 8.57 9.85
C ARG A 97 13.35 9.42 10.16
N GLU A 98 13.71 9.52 11.45
CA GLU A 98 14.91 10.22 11.91
C GLU A 98 16.21 9.56 11.40
N ARG A 99 16.14 8.27 11.06
CA ARG A 99 17.25 7.49 10.51
C ARG A 99 17.28 7.48 8.97
N GLY A 100 16.37 8.21 8.33
CA GLY A 100 16.28 8.32 6.88
C GLY A 100 15.82 7.04 6.17
N ALA A 101 15.20 6.10 6.88
CA ALA A 101 14.79 4.79 6.36
C ALA A 101 13.31 4.73 5.96
N VAL A 102 12.67 5.88 5.75
CA VAL A 102 11.24 6.01 5.45
C VAL A 102 11.06 7.05 4.34
N THR A 103 10.41 6.67 3.24
CA THR A 103 10.05 7.60 2.16
C THR A 103 8.95 8.57 2.61
N PRO A 104 8.65 9.63 1.83
CA PRO A 104 7.42 10.40 2.04
C PRO A 104 6.19 9.50 2.07
N VAL A 105 5.17 9.91 2.83
CA VAL A 105 3.88 9.22 2.89
C VAL A 105 3.26 9.23 1.49
N LYS A 106 2.81 8.06 1.03
CA LYS A 106 2.13 7.86 -0.25
C LYS A 106 0.63 7.65 -0.06
N ASP A 107 -0.16 7.66 -1.14
CA ASP A 107 -1.60 7.46 -1.12
C ASP A 107 -2.02 6.30 -2.06
N GLN A 108 -2.68 5.29 -1.49
CA GLN A 108 -3.21 4.16 -2.27
C GLN A 108 -4.43 4.52 -3.12
N GLY A 109 -5.08 5.66 -2.85
CA GLY A 109 -6.31 6.08 -3.52
C GLY A 109 -7.42 5.04 -3.36
N ARG A 110 -8.33 4.98 -4.36
CA ARG A 110 -9.46 4.03 -4.37
C ARG A 110 -9.08 2.65 -4.91
N CYS A 111 -7.95 2.12 -4.45
CA CYS A 111 -7.45 0.80 -4.82
C CYS A 111 -7.08 0.02 -3.58
N GLY A 112 -7.48 -1.25 -3.53
CA GLY A 112 -7.21 -2.13 -2.40
C GLY A 112 -5.78 -2.68 -2.38
N SER A 113 -4.79 -1.79 -2.46
CA SER A 113 -3.36 -2.09 -2.65
C SER A 113 -2.52 -1.84 -1.39
N CYS A 114 -3.11 -1.67 -0.21
CA CYS A 114 -2.36 -1.40 1.03
C CYS A 114 -1.25 -2.44 1.30
N TRP A 115 -1.46 -3.69 0.87
CA TRP A 115 -0.48 -4.76 0.92
C TRP A 115 0.78 -4.48 0.08
N ALA A 116 0.64 -3.78 -1.05
CA ALA A 116 1.74 -3.38 -1.91
C ALA A 116 2.54 -2.25 -1.25
N PHE A 117 1.87 -1.22 -0.72
CA PHE A 117 2.50 -0.12 0.04
C PHE A 117 3.22 -0.62 1.30
N SER A 118 2.64 -1.59 2.00
CA SER A 118 3.30 -2.22 3.14
C SER A 118 4.54 -3.01 2.73
N ALA A 119 4.52 -3.65 1.56
CA ALA A 119 5.66 -4.40 1.06
C ALA A 119 6.78 -3.47 0.58
N THR A 120 6.47 -2.45 -0.22
CA THR A 120 7.44 -1.45 -0.67
C THR A 120 8.06 -0.73 0.52
N GLY A 121 7.27 -0.19 1.45
CA GLY A 121 7.79 0.51 2.64
C GLY A 121 8.77 -0.35 3.47
N ALA A 122 8.49 -1.65 3.63
CA ALA A 122 9.40 -2.56 4.31
C ALA A 122 10.71 -2.80 3.52
N ILE A 123 10.63 -2.96 2.21
CA ILE A 123 11.80 -3.17 1.34
C ILE A 123 12.62 -1.88 1.26
N GLU A 124 12.00 -0.72 1.10
CA GLU A 124 12.64 0.60 1.06
C GLU A 124 13.47 0.84 2.32
N GLY A 125 12.89 0.59 3.50
CA GLY A 125 13.59 0.68 4.78
C GLY A 125 14.75 -0.31 4.90
N ALA A 126 14.54 -1.57 4.50
CA ALA A 126 15.60 -2.58 4.52
C ALA A 126 16.77 -2.25 3.57
N VAL A 127 16.47 -1.75 2.37
CA VAL A 127 17.46 -1.29 1.39
C VAL A 127 18.22 -0.10 1.94
N GLN A 128 17.54 0.87 2.55
CA GLN A 128 18.21 2.01 3.16
C GLN A 128 19.15 1.58 4.29
N ILE A 129 18.71 0.71 5.20
CA ILE A 129 19.53 0.24 6.32
C ILE A 129 20.79 -0.45 5.78
N LYS A 130 20.64 -1.27 4.73
CA LYS A 130 21.75 -2.05 4.17
C LYS A 130 22.71 -1.22 3.32
N THR A 131 22.19 -0.28 2.54
CA THR A 131 22.95 0.39 1.46
C THR A 131 23.17 1.88 1.70
N GLN A 132 22.52 2.45 2.72
CA GLN A 132 22.46 3.88 3.01
C GLN A 132 21.84 4.72 1.88
N LYS A 133 21.06 4.08 1.00
CA LYS A 133 20.31 4.74 -0.08
C LYS A 133 18.82 4.52 0.13
N LEU A 134 18.08 5.61 0.32
CA LEU A 134 16.62 5.58 0.34
C LEU A 134 16.11 5.66 -1.10
N LEU A 135 15.37 4.64 -1.53
CA LEU A 135 14.74 4.56 -2.84
C LEU A 135 13.22 4.53 -2.63
N SER A 136 12.46 5.17 -3.51
CA SER A 136 11.01 4.97 -3.60
C SER A 136 10.75 3.87 -4.61
N LEU A 137 10.07 2.80 -4.21
CA LEU A 137 9.79 1.61 -5.02
C LEU A 137 8.35 1.61 -5.54
N SER A 138 8.13 0.93 -6.66
CA SER A 138 6.85 0.91 -7.36
C SER A 138 5.85 -0.05 -6.72
N GLU A 139 4.82 0.51 -6.08
CA GLU A 139 3.65 -0.28 -5.68
C GLU A 139 2.87 -0.80 -6.90
N GLN A 140 2.87 -0.04 -7.99
CA GLN A 140 2.13 -0.38 -9.21
C GLN A 140 2.61 -1.68 -9.82
N GLN A 141 3.93 -1.91 -9.86
CA GLN A 141 4.48 -3.15 -10.37
C GLN A 141 3.99 -4.35 -9.54
N LEU A 142 3.87 -4.22 -8.22
CA LEU A 142 3.31 -5.28 -7.38
C LEU A 142 1.83 -5.51 -7.71
N VAL A 143 1.04 -4.43 -7.80
CA VAL A 143 -0.39 -4.46 -8.13
C VAL A 143 -0.65 -5.21 -9.44
N ASP A 144 0.19 -4.99 -10.44
CA ASP A 144 -0.06 -5.54 -11.77
C ASP A 144 0.62 -6.89 -12.02
N CYS A 145 1.77 -7.19 -11.39
CA CYS A 145 2.61 -8.34 -11.79
C CYS A 145 2.63 -9.50 -10.79
N SER A 146 2.20 -9.32 -9.54
CA SER A 146 2.33 -10.36 -8.51
C SER A 146 1.15 -11.35 -8.41
N TRP A 147 0.40 -11.49 -9.51
CA TRP A 147 -0.77 -12.37 -9.60
C TRP A 147 -0.40 -13.85 -9.47
N GLU A 148 0.72 -14.27 -10.04
CA GLU A 148 1.20 -15.66 -9.93
C GLU A 148 1.56 -16.06 -8.49
N GLN A 149 1.88 -15.08 -7.63
CA GLN A 149 2.13 -15.28 -6.19
C GLN A 149 0.83 -15.29 -5.38
N GLY A 150 -0.31 -14.99 -6.02
CA GLY A 150 -1.64 -15.02 -5.42
C GLY A 150 -2.15 -13.69 -4.89
N ASN A 151 -1.56 -12.56 -5.32
CA ASN A 151 -2.15 -11.24 -5.12
C ASN A 151 -3.18 -10.94 -6.22
N HIS A 152 -4.12 -10.03 -5.95
CA HIS A 152 -5.23 -9.72 -6.85
C HIS A 152 -5.34 -8.22 -7.13
N GLY A 153 -4.20 -7.53 -7.23
CA GLY A 153 -4.12 -6.10 -7.50
C GLY A 153 -4.92 -5.25 -6.51
N CYS A 154 -5.86 -4.46 -7.02
CA CYS A 154 -6.75 -3.63 -6.19
C CYS A 154 -7.81 -4.42 -5.42
N ASN A 155 -7.96 -5.73 -5.64
CA ASN A 155 -8.88 -6.58 -4.88
C ASN A 155 -8.22 -7.22 -3.65
N GLY A 156 -7.02 -6.77 -3.28
CA GLY A 156 -6.28 -7.23 -2.11
C GLY A 156 -5.15 -8.21 -2.44
N GLY A 157 -4.36 -8.49 -1.41
CA GLY A 157 -3.13 -9.27 -1.52
C GLY A 157 -2.44 -9.40 -0.17
N ARG A 158 -1.29 -10.08 -0.15
CA ARG A 158 -0.46 -10.27 1.06
C ARG A 158 0.97 -9.80 0.83
N VAL A 159 1.50 -9.14 1.86
CA VAL A 159 2.89 -8.67 1.90
C VAL A 159 3.89 -9.80 1.62
N ASN A 160 3.67 -11.00 2.16
CA ASN A 160 4.56 -12.15 1.93
C ASN A 160 4.56 -12.61 0.46
N GLN A 161 3.43 -12.50 -0.25
CA GLN A 161 3.33 -12.83 -1.67
C GLN A 161 4.05 -11.77 -2.51
N ALA A 162 3.93 -10.49 -2.12
CA ALA A 162 4.71 -9.41 -2.71
C ALA A 162 6.22 -9.63 -2.52
N PHE A 163 6.67 -9.99 -1.31
CA PHE A 163 8.07 -10.33 -1.07
C PHE A 163 8.55 -11.51 -1.91
N ALA A 164 7.72 -12.55 -2.10
CA ALA A 164 8.05 -13.65 -2.98
C ALA A 164 8.22 -13.20 -4.44
N TYR A 165 7.36 -12.31 -4.93
CA TYR A 165 7.50 -11.71 -6.25
C TYR A 165 8.81 -10.90 -6.37
N VAL A 166 9.11 -10.01 -5.41
CA VAL A 166 10.33 -9.18 -5.47
C VAL A 166 11.60 -10.03 -5.40
N ARG A 167 11.58 -11.14 -4.64
CA ARG A 167 12.69 -12.10 -4.61
C ARG A 167 12.95 -12.71 -5.99
N ASP A 168 11.90 -13.07 -6.72
CA ASP A 168 12.01 -13.84 -7.97
C ASP A 168 12.22 -12.93 -9.19
N TYR A 169 11.72 -11.69 -9.17
CA TYR A 169 11.70 -10.79 -10.34
C TYR A 169 12.36 -9.42 -10.10
N GLY A 170 12.61 -9.02 -8.86
CA GLY A 170 13.01 -7.67 -8.51
C GLY A 170 11.84 -6.68 -8.49
N ILE A 171 12.16 -5.40 -8.28
CA ILE A 171 11.19 -4.31 -8.23
C ILE A 171 11.83 -3.01 -8.77
N GLU A 172 11.09 -2.26 -9.56
CA GLU A 172 11.48 -0.97 -10.12
C GLU A 172 11.23 0.18 -9.13
N SER A 173 11.85 1.33 -9.41
CA SER A 173 11.57 2.56 -8.69
C SER A 173 10.19 3.11 -9.04
N GLU A 174 9.58 3.84 -8.10
CA GLU A 174 8.32 4.54 -8.30
C GLU A 174 8.38 5.45 -9.55
N GLU A 175 9.47 6.20 -9.73
CA GLU A 175 9.68 7.08 -10.88
C GLU A 175 9.57 6.39 -12.25
N LYS A 176 10.00 5.12 -12.33
CA LYS A 176 9.98 4.36 -13.59
C LYS A 176 8.64 3.68 -13.84
N TYR A 177 7.91 3.39 -12.77
CA TYR A 177 6.63 2.70 -12.83
C TYR A 177 5.68 3.32 -11.80
N ASN A 178 5.16 4.49 -12.16
CA ASN A 178 4.32 5.31 -11.30
C ASN A 178 3.03 4.61 -10.88
N TYR A 179 2.60 4.89 -9.66
CA TYR A 179 1.32 4.46 -9.12
C TYR A 179 0.12 5.12 -9.82
N THR A 180 -0.87 4.30 -10.16
CA THR A 180 -2.07 4.71 -10.91
C THR A 180 -3.39 4.37 -10.22
N ALA A 181 -3.32 3.75 -9.03
CA ALA A 181 -4.49 3.34 -8.23
C ALA A 181 -5.53 2.51 -9.00
N LYS A 182 -5.07 1.71 -9.97
CA LYS A 182 -5.88 0.75 -10.72
C LYS A 182 -5.00 -0.40 -11.18
N VAL A 183 -5.62 -1.55 -11.42
CA VAL A 183 -4.93 -2.63 -12.13
C VAL A 183 -4.73 -2.16 -13.55
N SER A 184 -3.48 -1.94 -13.92
CA SER A 184 -3.12 -1.83 -15.32
C SER A 184 -2.92 -3.25 -15.85
N LEU A 185 -3.25 -3.48 -17.12
CA LEU A 185 -2.72 -4.64 -17.83
C LEU A 185 -1.22 -4.41 -18.01
N ALA A 186 -0.43 -4.57 -16.95
CA ALA A 186 1.01 -4.59 -17.05
C ALA A 186 1.39 -5.79 -17.90
N LEU A 187 1.60 -5.49 -19.18
CA LEU A 187 2.50 -6.21 -20.05
C LEU A 187 2.38 -7.75 -19.90
N LEU A 188 1.33 -8.33 -20.48
CA LEU A 188 1.49 -9.61 -21.21
C LEU A 188 2.76 -9.57 -22.10
N VAL A 189 3.17 -8.36 -22.48
CA VAL A 189 4.40 -7.99 -23.15
C VAL A 189 5.67 -8.31 -22.34
N THR A 190 5.80 -8.29 -21.00
CA THR A 190 7.10 -8.58 -20.35
C THR A 190 7.44 -10.07 -20.36
N ARG A 191 6.44 -10.96 -20.27
CA ARG A 191 6.64 -12.39 -20.55
C ARG A 191 7.07 -12.58 -22.00
N LEU A 192 6.42 -11.92 -22.95
CA LEU A 192 6.82 -11.95 -24.37
C LEU A 192 8.18 -11.30 -24.61
N TYR A 193 8.55 -10.22 -23.92
CA TYR A 193 9.80 -9.49 -24.12
C TYR A 193 10.97 -10.23 -23.46
N LYS A 194 10.77 -10.84 -22.29
CA LYS A 194 11.79 -11.66 -21.63
C LYS A 194 11.97 -12.98 -22.37
N LEU A 195 10.88 -13.59 -22.88
CA LEU A 195 10.97 -14.73 -23.79
C LEU A 195 11.58 -14.33 -25.14
N PHE A 196 11.29 -13.15 -25.68
CA PHE A 196 11.85 -12.64 -26.94
C PHE A 196 13.33 -12.29 -26.78
N MET A 197 13.74 -11.64 -25.70
CA MET A 197 15.14 -11.35 -25.40
C MET A 197 15.92 -12.62 -25.09
N MET A 198 15.33 -13.58 -24.37
CA MET A 198 15.95 -14.88 -24.12
C MET A 198 16.02 -15.72 -25.40
N TRP A 199 15.01 -15.65 -26.28
CA TRP A 199 15.03 -16.25 -27.61
C TRP A 199 16.08 -15.60 -28.51
N MET A 200 16.21 -14.28 -28.53
CA MET A 200 17.26 -13.57 -29.25
C MET A 200 18.65 -13.97 -28.76
N PHE A 201 18.86 -14.02 -27.45
CA PHE A 201 20.12 -14.46 -26.86
C PHE A 201 20.45 -15.93 -27.22
N MET A 202 19.46 -16.83 -27.15
CA MET A 202 19.62 -18.23 -27.53
C MET A 202 19.89 -18.38 -29.05
N ALA A 203 19.24 -17.58 -29.89
CA ALA A 203 19.43 -17.55 -31.34
C ALA A 203 20.81 -17.00 -31.75
N GLU A 204 21.31 -15.97 -31.06
CA GLU A 204 22.66 -15.42 -31.31
C GLU A 204 23.78 -16.37 -30.85
N HIS A 205 23.51 -17.23 -29.87
CA HIS A 205 24.50 -18.16 -29.32
C HIS A 205 24.33 -19.62 -29.78
N GLY A 206 23.39 -19.90 -30.69
CA GLY A 206 23.17 -21.25 -31.23
C GLY A 206 22.78 -22.30 -30.19
N LEU A 207 22.25 -21.85 -29.05
CA LEU A 207 21.78 -22.71 -27.98
C LEU A 207 20.30 -22.99 -28.26
N HIS A 208 19.98 -24.25 -28.57
CA HIS A 208 18.60 -24.72 -28.75
C HIS A 208 18.10 -25.43 -27.49
#